data_AF-A0A7J5UK27-F1
#
_entry.id   AF-A0A7J5UK27-F1
#
_cell.length_a   1.000
_cell.length_b   1.000
_cell.length_c   1.000
_cell.angle_alpha   90.00
_cell.angle_beta   90.00
_cell.angle_gamma   90.00
#
_symmetry.space_group_name_H-M   'P 1'
#
loop_
_entity.id
_entity.type
_entity.pdbx_description
1 polymer ?
#
loop_
_entity_poly.entity_id
_entity_poly.type
_entity_poly.pdbx_seq_one_letter_code
_entity_poly.pdbx_strand_id
1 'polypeptide(L)'
;MTLPALFSRGASGRRRTAAAAQDRDQRTPAAPPPSGPAFGGRAASDVSAERASAVARAAGQWRRSLVQLGGTSTLADMTLLGDAVIDLTAAHPSGIAQLYAGRTTRLSNLVREGSAQLAARRNARIVRARADELAQRYGLAPTYLAIGVATWTALPDPPEPDVDDHRDVALEASADPGATLADRTQPAGDAPAAAAEAGAGAAGAP
;
A
#
# COMPACT_ATOMS: atom_id res chain seq x y z
N MET A 1 35.57 -1.14 26.78
CA MET A 1 35.23 -2.15 25.76
C MET A 1 34.54 -1.41 24.65
N THR A 2 35.25 -1.22 23.54
CA THR A 2 35.00 -0.21 22.51
C THR A 2 34.52 -0.91 21.25
N LEU A 3 33.34 -0.56 20.73
CA LEU A 3 32.78 -1.13 19.50
C LEU A 3 33.49 -0.54 18.27
N PRO A 4 33.93 -1.34 17.27
CA PRO A 4 34.50 -0.80 16.05
C PRO A 4 33.41 -0.46 15.02
N ALA A 5 33.52 0.73 14.46
CA ALA A 5 32.73 1.22 13.34
C ALA A 5 33.01 0.40 12.07
N LEU A 6 31.97 -0.14 11.44
CA LEU A 6 32.04 -0.86 10.17
C LEU A 6 31.15 -0.17 9.15
N PHE A 7 31.57 0.99 8.61
CA PHE A 7 31.14 1.43 7.27
C PHE A 7 32.09 2.49 6.73
N SER A 8 32.92 2.10 5.76
CA SER A 8 33.35 3.00 4.67
C SER A 8 34.05 2.19 3.58
N ARG A 9 33.48 2.20 2.38
CA ARG A 9 34.27 2.49 1.17
C ARG A 9 33.36 2.87 0.02
N GLY A 10 33.61 4.05 -0.54
CA GLY A 10 32.96 4.56 -1.72
C GLY A 10 33.55 4.04 -3.04
N ALA A 11 32.74 4.30 -4.07
CA ALA A 11 33.07 4.76 -5.42
C ALA A 11 33.92 3.90 -6.39
N SER A 12 33.24 3.61 -7.50
CA SER A 12 33.66 3.87 -8.89
C SER A 12 34.71 2.97 -9.56
N GLY A 13 34.19 2.05 -10.38
CA GLY A 13 34.40 2.01 -11.83
C GLY A 13 35.82 2.07 -12.41
N ARG A 14 36.21 0.99 -13.12
CA ARG A 14 36.67 1.10 -14.52
C ARG A 14 36.73 -0.25 -15.24
N ARG A 15 36.36 -0.19 -16.52
CA ARG A 15 36.41 -1.22 -17.56
C ARG A 15 37.85 -1.42 -18.08
N ARG A 16 37.99 -2.53 -18.84
CA ARG A 16 39.11 -3.02 -19.69
C ARG A 16 40.06 -3.91 -18.90
N THR A 17 40.32 -5.14 -19.32
CA THR A 17 40.93 -5.47 -20.63
C THR A 17 40.41 -6.78 -21.22
N ALA A 18 39.99 -6.70 -22.50
CA ALA A 18 39.95 -7.83 -23.42
C ALA A 18 41.39 -8.06 -23.94
N ALA A 19 41.94 -9.25 -23.71
CA ALA A 19 43.07 -9.87 -24.44
C ALA A 19 43.57 -11.11 -23.67
N ALA A 20 42.83 -12.22 -23.68
CA ALA A 20 43.34 -13.54 -23.23
C ALA A 20 42.42 -14.73 -23.58
N ALA A 21 41.66 -14.69 -24.68
CA ALA A 21 40.68 -15.74 -24.98
C ALA A 21 40.82 -16.37 -26.37
N GLN A 22 42.02 -16.36 -26.95
CA GLN A 22 42.30 -16.89 -28.29
C GLN A 22 43.10 -18.20 -28.30
N ASP A 23 43.22 -18.90 -27.18
CA ASP A 23 43.99 -20.17 -27.08
C ASP A 23 43.12 -21.38 -26.68
N ARG A 24 41.81 -21.36 -26.99
CA ARG A 24 40.88 -22.46 -26.66
C ARG A 24 40.47 -23.35 -27.83
N ASP A 25 40.89 -23.05 -29.05
CA ASP A 25 40.40 -23.71 -30.27
C ASP A 25 41.18 -24.97 -30.69
N GLN A 26 42.02 -25.53 -29.83
CA GLN A 26 42.63 -26.85 -30.06
C GLN A 26 42.25 -27.84 -28.95
N ARG A 27 40.99 -28.29 -28.96
CA ARG A 27 40.58 -29.50 -28.25
C ARG A 27 39.99 -30.49 -29.26
N THR A 28 40.79 -31.50 -29.59
CA THR A 28 40.41 -32.71 -30.32
C THR A 28 39.09 -33.27 -29.77
N PRO A 29 38.12 -33.69 -30.61
CA PRO A 29 36.89 -34.28 -30.11
C PRO A 29 37.19 -35.62 -29.43
N ALA A 30 37.09 -35.64 -28.10
CA ALA A 30 37.10 -36.87 -27.32
C ALA A 30 35.82 -37.66 -27.61
N ALA A 31 35.98 -38.96 -27.85
CA ALA A 31 34.90 -39.92 -28.07
C ALA A 31 33.82 -39.84 -26.96
N PRO A 32 32.53 -40.08 -27.29
CA PRO A 32 31.47 -40.04 -26.29
C PRO A 32 31.71 -41.11 -25.21
N PRO A 33 31.50 -40.79 -23.92
CA PRO A 33 31.58 -41.79 -22.86
C PRO A 33 30.50 -42.87 -23.07
N PRO A 34 30.72 -44.12 -22.63
CA PRO A 34 29.71 -45.16 -22.71
C PRO A 34 28.47 -44.72 -21.94
N SER A 35 27.32 -44.75 -22.61
CA SER A 35 26.01 -44.49 -22.03
C SER A 35 25.77 -45.45 -20.86
N GLY A 36 26.06 -45.00 -19.65
CA GLY A 36 25.51 -45.61 -18.43
C GLY A 36 23.98 -45.51 -18.45
N PRO A 37 23.26 -46.31 -17.64
CA PRO A 37 21.81 -46.25 -17.60
C PRO A 37 21.39 -44.80 -17.37
N ALA A 38 20.58 -44.28 -18.28
CA ALA A 38 19.98 -42.96 -18.16
C ALA A 38 19.08 -42.99 -16.92
N PHE A 39 19.63 -42.61 -15.77
CA PHE A 39 18.82 -42.16 -14.67
C PHE A 39 18.07 -40.95 -15.21
N GLY A 40 16.79 -41.17 -15.53
CA GLY A 40 15.90 -40.17 -16.10
C GLY A 40 16.06 -38.90 -15.30
N GLY A 41 16.76 -37.93 -15.89
CA GLY A 41 17.00 -36.67 -15.24
C GLY A 41 15.63 -36.04 -15.05
N ARG A 42 15.13 -36.01 -13.81
CA ARG A 42 14.15 -35.01 -13.41
C ARG A 42 14.73 -33.71 -13.92
N ALA A 43 14.14 -33.16 -14.98
CA ALA A 43 14.73 -32.06 -15.70
C ALA A 43 15.01 -30.96 -14.68
N ALA A 44 16.19 -30.34 -14.71
CA ALA A 44 16.56 -29.33 -13.71
C ALA A 44 15.49 -28.21 -13.58
N SER A 45 14.67 -28.01 -14.62
CA SER A 45 13.45 -27.20 -14.64
C SER A 45 12.38 -27.65 -13.64
N ASP A 46 12.12 -28.95 -13.52
CA ASP A 46 11.09 -29.49 -12.64
C ASP A 46 11.48 -29.35 -11.17
N VAL A 47 12.75 -29.58 -10.85
CA VAL A 47 13.31 -29.32 -9.51
C VAL A 47 13.22 -27.83 -9.17
N SER A 48 13.41 -26.96 -10.17
CA SER A 48 13.25 -25.52 -10.01
C SER A 48 11.79 -25.11 -9.78
N ALA A 49 10.84 -25.70 -10.51
CA ALA A 49 9.41 -25.46 -10.35
C ALA A 49 8.88 -25.96 -8.99
N GLU A 50 9.33 -27.13 -8.55
CA GLU A 50 8.99 -27.70 -7.26
C GLU A 50 9.55 -26.87 -6.10
N ARG A 51 10.80 -26.40 -6.23
CA ARG A 51 11.39 -25.44 -5.29
C ARG A 51 10.61 -24.14 -5.26
N ALA A 52 10.24 -23.58 -6.41
CA ALA A 52 9.46 -22.34 -6.49
C ALA A 52 8.10 -22.50 -5.80
N SER A 53 7.41 -23.62 -6.03
CA SER A 53 6.16 -23.97 -5.36
C SER A 53 6.34 -24.09 -3.83
N ALA A 54 7.43 -24.73 -3.38
CA ALA A 54 7.74 -24.83 -1.96
C ALA A 54 7.99 -23.48 -1.30
N VAL A 55 8.75 -22.60 -1.95
CA VAL A 55 8.99 -21.22 -1.50
C VAL A 55 7.69 -20.41 -1.48
N ALA A 56 6.85 -20.50 -2.52
CA ALA A 56 5.58 -19.79 -2.58
C ALA A 56 4.64 -20.21 -1.43
N ARG A 57 4.60 -21.51 -1.12
CA ARG A 57 3.80 -22.04 -0.01
C ARG A 57 4.32 -21.56 1.34
N ALA A 58 5.64 -21.59 1.55
CA ALA A 58 6.28 -21.08 2.76
C ALA A 58 6.04 -19.57 2.93
N ALA A 59 6.21 -18.78 1.87
CA ALA A 59 5.91 -17.35 1.87
C ALA A 59 4.44 -17.06 2.17
N GLY A 60 3.51 -17.86 1.63
CA GLY A 60 2.08 -17.77 1.93
C GLY A 60 1.77 -18.08 3.39
N GLN A 61 2.42 -19.09 3.97
CA GLN A 61 2.31 -19.40 5.40
C GLN A 61 2.85 -18.26 6.26
N TRP A 62 4.05 -17.76 5.96
CA TRP A 62 4.64 -16.63 6.68
C TRP A 62 3.77 -15.38 6.60
N ARG A 63 3.19 -15.08 5.43
CA ARG A 63 2.29 -13.93 5.27
C ARG A 63 1.04 -14.06 6.16
N ARG A 64 0.42 -15.25 6.20
CA ARG A 64 -0.73 -15.50 7.11
C ARG A 64 -0.33 -15.35 8.57
N SER A 65 0.81 -15.90 8.97
CA SER A 65 1.32 -15.74 10.34
C SER A 65 1.60 -14.28 10.68
N LEU A 66 2.17 -13.49 9.76
CA LEU A 66 2.39 -12.06 9.94
C LEU A 66 1.08 -11.28 10.07
N VAL A 67 0.05 -11.63 9.29
CA VAL A 67 -1.29 -11.02 9.43
C VAL A 67 -1.89 -11.32 10.80
N GLN A 68 -1.78 -12.57 11.28
CA GLN A 68 -2.28 -12.96 12.61
C GLN A 68 -1.52 -12.26 13.74
N LEU A 69 -0.20 -12.10 13.61
CA LEU A 69 0.63 -11.44 14.60
C LEU A 69 0.46 -9.91 14.59
N GLY A 70 0.18 -9.33 13.42
CA GLY A 70 0.03 -7.90 13.22
C GLY A 70 -1.27 -7.32 13.76
N GLY A 71 -2.30 -8.15 13.99
CA GLY A 71 -3.58 -7.70 14.51
C GLY A 71 -4.24 -6.60 13.66
N THR A 72 -5.07 -5.76 14.30
CA THR A 72 -5.73 -4.64 13.64
C THR A 72 -4.71 -3.55 13.28
N SER A 73 -4.58 -3.26 11.98
CA SER A 73 -3.72 -2.18 11.51
C SER A 73 -4.29 -0.83 11.93
N THR A 74 -3.43 0.06 12.39
CA THR A 74 -3.80 1.45 12.69
C THR A 74 -4.21 2.25 11.45
N LEU A 75 -3.91 1.74 10.25
CA LEU A 75 -4.43 2.31 9.00
C LEU A 75 -5.89 1.90 8.73
N ALA A 76 -6.34 0.78 9.31
CA ALA A 76 -7.73 0.36 9.22
C ALA A 76 -8.60 1.02 10.31
N ASP A 77 -8.00 1.28 11.48
CA ASP A 77 -8.65 2.00 12.57
C ASP A 77 -7.67 2.99 13.22
N MET A 78 -7.84 4.27 12.90
CA MET A 78 -6.98 5.33 13.43
C MET A 78 -7.21 5.62 14.92
N THR A 79 -8.35 5.20 15.49
CA THR A 79 -8.63 5.42 16.92
C THR A 79 -7.63 4.67 17.81
N LEU A 80 -7.02 3.60 17.29
CA LEU A 80 -5.96 2.83 17.94
C LEU A 80 -4.69 3.64 18.22
N LEU A 81 -4.46 4.77 17.54
CA LEU A 81 -3.31 5.63 17.84
C LEU A 81 -3.47 6.38 19.16
N GLY A 82 -4.70 6.61 19.64
CA GLY A 82 -4.96 7.48 20.77
C GLY A 82 -4.29 8.84 20.61
N ASP A 83 -3.44 9.22 21.57
CA ASP A 83 -2.69 10.49 21.54
C ASP A 83 -1.50 10.52 20.57
N ALA A 84 -1.15 9.40 19.93
CA ALA A 84 -0.07 9.31 18.96
C ALA A 84 -0.47 9.82 17.57
N VAL A 85 -1.29 10.88 17.49
CA VAL A 85 -1.73 11.56 16.26
C VAL A 85 -1.46 13.05 16.38
N ILE A 86 -0.98 13.66 15.30
CA ILE A 86 -0.96 15.11 15.14
C ILE A 86 -2.03 15.46 14.11
N ASP A 87 -3.09 16.15 14.54
CA ASP A 87 -4.10 16.68 13.64
C ASP A 87 -3.53 17.89 12.88
N LEU A 88 -3.59 17.83 11.56
CA LEU A 88 -3.11 18.84 10.63
C LEU A 88 -4.23 19.56 9.88
N THR A 89 -5.49 19.33 10.25
CA THR A 89 -6.68 19.88 9.58
C THR A 89 -6.66 21.41 9.54
N ALA A 90 -6.27 22.05 10.65
CA ALA A 90 -6.15 23.49 10.78
C ALA A 90 -4.71 24.02 10.59
N ALA A 91 -3.84 23.22 9.98
CA ALA A 91 -2.44 23.61 9.81
C ALA A 91 -2.29 24.77 8.81
N HIS A 92 -1.33 25.65 9.07
CA HIS A 92 -1.05 26.79 8.24
C HIS A 92 -0.59 26.35 6.83
N PRO A 93 -1.16 26.90 5.74
CA PRO A 93 -0.94 26.42 4.37
C PRO A 93 0.53 26.39 3.96
N SER A 94 1.28 27.45 4.30
CA SER A 94 2.71 27.53 3.99
C SER A 94 3.53 26.45 4.70
N GLY A 95 3.16 26.06 5.93
CA GLY A 95 3.84 25.01 6.67
C GLY A 95 3.55 23.63 6.07
N ILE A 96 2.30 23.36 5.72
CA ILE A 96 1.91 22.11 5.06
C ILE A 96 2.61 21.95 3.71
N ALA A 97 2.70 23.02 2.91
CA ALA A 97 3.43 22.98 1.64
C ALA A 97 4.92 22.67 1.83
N GLN A 98 5.54 23.07 2.94
CA GLN A 98 6.92 22.68 3.26
C GLN A 98 7.01 21.20 3.63
N LEU A 99 6.09 20.72 4.47
CA LEU A 99 6.03 19.32 4.89
C LEU A 99 5.83 18.39 3.69
N TYR A 100 4.87 18.68 2.81
CA TYR A 100 4.62 17.91 1.59
C TYR A 100 5.76 17.97 0.59
N ALA A 101 6.54 19.06 0.57
CA ALA A 101 7.76 19.14 -0.21
C ALA A 101 8.95 18.33 0.39
N GLY A 102 8.71 17.54 1.45
CA GLY A 102 9.74 16.73 2.11
C GLY A 102 10.76 17.55 2.92
N ARG A 103 10.48 18.83 3.18
CA ARG A 103 11.40 19.71 3.92
C ARG A 103 11.19 19.55 5.42
N THR A 104 12.28 19.67 6.18
CA THR A 104 12.22 19.75 7.64
C THR A 104 11.35 20.93 8.06
N THR A 105 10.20 20.64 8.66
CA THR A 105 9.16 21.63 8.97
C THR A 105 8.96 21.72 10.47
N ARG A 106 9.09 22.92 11.04
CA ARG A 106 8.83 23.14 12.48
C ARG A 106 7.33 23.08 12.77
N LEU A 107 6.96 22.51 13.91
CA LEU A 107 5.56 22.55 14.39
C LEU A 107 5.00 23.97 14.50
N SER A 108 5.84 24.98 14.74
CA SER A 108 5.43 26.39 14.76
C SER A 108 5.06 26.98 13.42
N ASN A 109 5.50 26.35 12.32
CA ASN A 109 5.12 26.72 10.97
C ASN A 109 3.82 26.03 10.55
N LEU A 110 3.43 24.93 11.23
CA LEU A 110 2.18 24.20 11.01
C LEU A 110 1.08 24.74 11.91
N VAL A 111 1.32 24.92 13.21
CA VAL A 111 0.32 25.34 14.19
C VAL A 111 0.70 26.69 14.77
N ARG A 112 -0.11 27.71 14.47
CA ARG A 112 0.11 29.11 14.91
C ARG A 112 -0.48 29.37 16.29
N GLU A 113 -1.64 28.78 16.58
CA GLU A 113 -2.34 28.98 17.85
C GLU A 113 -1.60 28.33 19.02
N GLY A 114 -1.40 29.09 20.10
CA GLY A 114 -0.53 28.69 21.21
C GLY A 114 -1.00 27.42 21.94
N SER A 115 -2.30 27.32 22.25
CA SER A 115 -2.89 26.16 22.92
C SER A 115 -2.83 24.90 22.04
N ALA A 116 -3.21 25.03 20.76
CA ALA A 116 -3.12 23.95 19.79
C ALA A 116 -1.65 23.50 19.57
N GLN A 117 -0.71 24.45 19.60
CA GLN A 117 0.71 24.14 19.46
C GLN A 117 1.25 23.36 20.66
N LEU A 118 0.78 23.64 21.88
CA LEU A 118 1.13 22.84 23.06
C LEU A 118 0.62 21.41 22.95
N ALA A 119 -0.64 21.23 22.53
CA ALA A 119 -1.21 19.91 22.26
C ALA A 119 -0.44 19.17 21.16
N ALA A 120 -0.15 19.82 20.05
CA ALA A 120 0.63 19.24 18.95
C ALA A 120 2.04 18.84 19.39
N ARG A 121 2.72 19.64 20.23
CA ARG A 121 4.03 19.28 20.80
C ARG A 121 3.95 18.07 21.72
N ARG A 122 2.90 17.97 22.55
CA ARG A 122 2.67 16.78 23.40
C ARG A 122 2.53 15.54 22.53
N ASN A 123 1.60 15.57 21.57
CA ASN A 123 1.33 14.44 20.70
C ASN A 123 2.55 14.06 19.85
N ALA A 124 3.31 15.04 19.35
CA ALA A 124 4.55 14.77 18.62
C ALA A 124 5.60 14.01 19.43
N ARG A 125 5.70 14.27 20.75
CA ARG A 125 6.58 13.49 21.64
C ARG A 125 6.09 12.06 21.79
N ILE A 126 4.78 11.86 21.87
CA ILE A 126 4.16 10.53 21.96
C ILE A 126 4.39 9.75 20.65
N VAL A 127 4.17 10.37 19.50
CA VAL A 127 4.48 9.80 18.17
C VAL A 127 5.95 9.38 18.11
N ARG A 128 6.86 10.27 18.52
CA ARG A 128 8.30 9.96 18.53
C ARG A 128 8.63 8.79 19.46
N ALA A 129 8.10 8.78 20.68
CA ALA A 129 8.33 7.69 21.62
C ALA A 129 7.85 6.33 21.06
N ARG A 130 6.66 6.30 20.45
CA ARG A 130 6.14 5.11 19.76
C ARG A 130 7.01 4.69 18.58
N ALA A 131 7.48 5.64 17.77
CA ALA A 131 8.38 5.36 16.66
C ALA A 131 9.72 4.77 17.14
N ASP A 132 10.26 5.31 18.23
CA ASP A 132 11.50 4.80 18.86
C ASP A 132 11.29 3.38 19.43
N GLU A 133 10.15 3.10 20.08
CA GLU A 133 9.78 1.76 20.55
C GLU A 133 9.71 0.74 19.39
N LEU A 134 9.07 1.12 18.28
CA LEU A 134 8.99 0.27 17.09
C LEU A 134 10.37 0.06 16.46
N ALA A 135 11.21 1.09 16.39
CA ALA A 135 12.58 0.94 15.89
C ALA A 135 13.40 -0.02 16.75
N GLN A 136 13.27 0.05 18.07
CA GLN A 136 13.98 -0.85 18.98
C GLN A 136 13.49 -2.29 18.87
N ARG A 137 12.17 -2.49 18.76
CA ARG A 137 11.58 -3.85 18.74
C ARG A 137 11.71 -4.53 17.38
N TYR A 138 11.56 -3.77 16.30
CA TYR A 138 11.41 -4.31 14.94
C TYR A 138 12.44 -3.77 13.94
N GLY A 139 13.32 -2.84 14.33
CA GLY A 139 14.30 -2.22 13.44
C GLY A 139 13.72 -1.17 12.48
N LEU A 140 12.46 -0.79 12.66
CA LEU A 140 11.73 0.14 11.80
C LEU A 140 10.90 1.13 12.62
N ALA A 141 10.96 2.42 12.26
CA ALA A 141 10.18 3.51 12.87
C ALA A 141 9.14 4.06 11.86
N PRO A 142 8.13 3.28 11.46
CA PRO A 142 7.17 3.72 10.47
C PRO A 142 6.34 4.88 11.04
N THR A 143 6.37 6.01 10.35
CA THR A 143 5.52 7.16 10.64
C THR A 143 4.88 7.58 9.33
N TYR A 144 3.56 7.73 9.32
CA TYR A 144 2.80 7.99 8.10
C TYR A 144 2.14 9.37 8.15
N LEU A 145 1.97 9.95 6.98
CA LEU A 145 1.17 11.14 6.76
C LEU A 145 -0.02 10.73 5.90
N ALA A 146 -1.23 10.95 6.40
CA ALA A 146 -2.47 10.60 5.71
C ALA A 146 -3.23 11.88 5.33
N ILE A 147 -4.00 11.79 4.25
CA ILE A 147 -4.91 12.86 3.80
C ILE A 147 -6.31 12.26 3.80
N GLY A 148 -7.09 12.58 4.83
CA GLY A 148 -8.45 12.10 4.99
C GLY A 148 -8.57 10.61 5.28
N VAL A 149 -9.82 10.18 5.54
CA VAL A 149 -10.21 8.78 5.71
C VAL A 149 -11.38 8.53 4.76
N ALA A 150 -11.24 7.52 3.91
CA ALA A 150 -12.35 7.04 3.10
C ALA A 150 -12.95 5.80 3.79
N THR A 151 -14.28 5.78 3.93
CA THR A 151 -15.00 4.61 4.42
C THR A 151 -15.86 4.08 3.30
N TRP A 152 -15.78 2.79 3.04
CA TRP A 152 -16.71 2.09 2.17
C TRP A 152 -17.42 1.02 2.99
N THR A 153 -18.70 0.86 2.75
CA THR A 153 -19.44 -0.31 3.21
C THR A 153 -19.22 -1.45 2.22
N ALA A 154 -19.52 -2.68 2.63
CA ALA A 154 -19.50 -3.82 1.70
C ALA A 154 -20.30 -3.48 0.43
N LEU A 155 -19.81 -3.96 -0.73
CA LEU A 155 -20.60 -3.93 -1.95
C LEU A 155 -21.92 -4.67 -1.68
N PRO A 156 -23.08 -4.17 -2.16
CA PRO A 156 -24.30 -4.97 -2.13
C PRO A 156 -24.04 -6.34 -2.76
N ASP A 157 -24.74 -7.36 -2.28
CA ASP A 157 -24.69 -8.70 -2.89
C ASP A 157 -24.88 -8.55 -4.40
N PRO A 158 -24.08 -9.26 -5.22
CA PRO A 158 -24.23 -9.17 -6.67
C PRO A 158 -25.69 -9.47 -7.02
N PRO A 159 -26.32 -8.69 -7.93
CA PRO A 159 -27.67 -9.01 -8.36
C PRO A 159 -27.70 -10.46 -8.84
N GLU A 160 -28.75 -11.20 -8.48
CA GLU A 160 -29.02 -12.52 -9.04
C GLU A 160 -28.84 -12.43 -10.56
N PRO A 161 -28.05 -13.33 -11.17
CA PRO A 161 -27.77 -13.25 -12.60
C PRO A 161 -29.10 -13.25 -13.34
N ASP A 162 -29.28 -12.28 -14.24
CA ASP A 162 -30.43 -12.25 -15.14
C ASP A 162 -30.27 -13.44 -16.09
N VAL A 163 -30.96 -14.53 -15.75
CA VAL A 163 -31.00 -15.77 -16.51
C VAL A 163 -32.24 -15.72 -17.38
N ASP A 164 -32.04 -15.84 -18.69
CA ASP A 164 -33.16 -16.00 -19.62
C ASP A 164 -33.89 -17.33 -19.34
N ASP A 165 -35.09 -17.52 -19.88
CA ASP A 165 -35.93 -18.73 -19.69
C ASP A 165 -35.20 -20.05 -20.04
N HIS A 166 -34.10 -19.95 -20.77
CA HIS A 166 -33.21 -21.05 -21.17
C HIS A 166 -32.03 -21.33 -20.20
N ARG A 167 -31.94 -20.59 -19.08
CA ARG A 167 -30.83 -20.64 -18.10
C ARG A 167 -29.47 -20.22 -18.65
N ASP A 168 -29.46 -19.46 -19.73
CA ASP A 168 -28.26 -18.81 -20.24
C ASP A 168 -28.09 -17.45 -19.55
N VAL A 169 -26.87 -17.12 -19.13
CA VAL A 169 -26.56 -15.86 -18.45
C VAL A 169 -26.65 -14.73 -19.47
N ALA A 170 -27.66 -13.87 -19.36
CA ALA A 170 -27.93 -12.83 -20.37
C ALA A 170 -26.94 -11.65 -20.29
N LEU A 171 -26.50 -11.31 -19.07
CA LEU A 171 -25.53 -10.25 -18.79
C LEU A 171 -24.66 -10.68 -17.59
N GLU A 172 -23.38 -10.95 -17.83
CA GLU A 172 -22.43 -11.12 -16.73
C GLU A 172 -22.22 -9.77 -16.04
N ALA A 173 -22.70 -9.63 -14.81
CA ALA A 173 -22.37 -8.50 -13.97
C ALA A 173 -20.85 -8.50 -13.73
N SER A 174 -20.15 -7.53 -14.33
CA SER A 174 -18.70 -7.38 -14.18
C SER A 174 -18.33 -7.36 -12.69
N ALA A 175 -17.49 -8.31 -12.27
CA ALA A 175 -16.95 -8.39 -10.92
C ALA A 175 -15.98 -7.24 -10.59
N ASP A 176 -15.77 -6.29 -11.52
CA ASP A 176 -15.03 -5.06 -11.27
C ASP A 176 -15.98 -4.00 -10.68
N PRO A 177 -15.89 -3.71 -9.37
CA PRO A 177 -16.77 -2.75 -8.70
C PRO A 177 -16.61 -1.33 -9.27
N GLY A 178 -15.51 -1.01 -9.96
CA GLY A 178 -15.29 0.31 -10.55
C GLY A 178 -16.19 0.60 -11.77
N ALA A 179 -16.60 -0.44 -12.50
CA ALA A 179 -17.41 -0.29 -13.72
C ALA A 179 -18.88 0.02 -13.41
N THR A 180 -19.41 -0.52 -12.32
CA THR A 180 -20.83 -0.34 -11.92
C THR A 180 -21.20 1.10 -11.53
N LEU A 181 -20.21 1.92 -11.14
CA LEU A 181 -20.45 3.33 -10.81
C LEU A 181 -20.54 4.22 -12.07
N ALA A 182 -19.86 3.85 -13.15
CA ALA A 182 -19.81 4.66 -14.37
C ALA A 182 -21.17 4.74 -15.08
N ASP A 183 -21.96 3.67 -15.01
CA ASP A 183 -23.24 3.55 -15.70
C ASP A 183 -24.34 4.46 -15.10
N ARG A 184 -24.20 4.84 -13.82
CA ARG A 184 -25.19 5.68 -13.12
C ARG A 184 -25.04 7.19 -13.35
N THR A 185 -24.05 7.62 -14.15
CA THR A 185 -23.76 9.06 -14.40
C THR A 185 -24.43 9.59 -15.69
N GLN A 186 -25.25 8.78 -16.37
CA GLN A 186 -26.08 9.27 -17.49
C GLN A 186 -27.13 10.25 -16.95
N PRO A 187 -27.17 11.52 -17.39
CA PRO A 187 -28.16 12.47 -16.89
C PRO A 187 -29.55 12.04 -17.36
N ALA A 188 -30.45 11.79 -16.41
CA ALA A 188 -31.87 11.66 -16.69
C ALA A 188 -32.36 12.97 -17.33
N GLY A 189 -32.76 12.89 -18.60
CA GLY A 189 -33.40 13.98 -19.32
C GLY A 189 -34.73 14.36 -18.70
N ASP A 190 -34.96 15.68 -18.67
CA ASP A 190 -36.16 16.45 -18.39
C ASP A 190 -37.44 15.72 -17.96
N ALA A 191 -37.89 16.04 -16.74
CA ALA A 191 -39.30 16.03 -16.31
C ALA A 191 -39.52 17.11 -15.21
N PRO A 192 -40.75 17.63 -15.06
CA PRO A 192 -40.99 19.07 -14.90
C PRO A 192 -40.92 19.61 -13.47
N ALA A 193 -40.69 20.92 -13.38
CA ALA A 193 -40.77 21.71 -12.16
C ALA A 193 -42.17 21.65 -11.53
N ALA A 194 -42.28 20.97 -10.39
CA ALA A 194 -43.42 21.08 -9.50
C ALA A 194 -43.15 22.17 -8.46
N ALA A 195 -43.97 23.21 -8.51
CA ALA A 195 -44.00 24.33 -7.59
C ALA A 195 -44.29 23.86 -6.15
N ALA A 196 -43.51 24.37 -5.19
CA ALA A 196 -43.86 24.35 -3.78
C ALA A 196 -44.29 25.76 -3.38
N GLU A 197 -45.58 25.91 -3.13
CA GLU A 197 -46.22 27.10 -2.60
C GLU A 197 -45.70 27.45 -1.21
N ALA A 198 -45.38 28.72 -1.01
CA ALA A 198 -45.05 29.30 0.28
C ALA A 198 -46.34 29.66 1.04
N GLY A 199 -46.69 28.86 2.05
CA GLY A 199 -47.68 29.23 3.06
C GLY A 199 -47.10 30.23 4.06
N ALA A 200 -47.30 31.51 3.81
CA ALA A 200 -47.11 32.57 4.81
C ALA A 200 -48.42 32.76 5.60
N GLY A 201 -48.44 32.26 6.84
CA GLY A 201 -49.51 32.54 7.81
C GLY A 201 -49.35 33.93 8.41
N ALA A 202 -50.30 34.82 8.11
CA ALA A 202 -50.50 36.10 8.79
C ALA A 202 -51.47 35.93 9.96
N ALA A 203 -51.23 36.62 11.07
CA ALA A 203 -52.25 36.97 12.05
C ALA A 203 -51.93 38.36 12.65
N GLY A 204 -52.66 39.39 12.17
CA GLY A 204 -52.86 40.67 12.85
C GLY A 204 -53.98 40.53 13.90
N ALA A 205 -54.06 41.39 14.91
CA ALA A 205 -54.79 42.68 14.92
C ALA A 205 -55.36 42.84 16.37
N PRO A 206 -56.18 43.86 16.69
CA PRO A 206 -56.27 45.24 16.21
C PRO A 206 -55.67 46.27 17.19
#